data_AF-A0A7H0GME8-F1
#
_entry.id   AF-A0A7H0GME8-F1
#
_cell.length_a   1.000
_cell.length_b   1.000
_cell.length_c   1.000
_cell.angle_alpha   90.00
_cell.angle_beta   90.00
_cell.angle_gamma   90.00
#
_symmetry.space_group_name_H-M   'P 1'
#
loop_
_entity.id
_entity.type
_entity.pdbx_description
1 polymer ?
#
loop_
_entity_poly.entity_id
_entity_poly.type
_entity_poly.pdbx_seq_one_letter_code
_entity_poly.pdbx_strand_id
1 'polypeptide(L)'
;MLIRVRLPSGSSIPMGADVYADGDEPVAMVGQGNQIYLRAEKSAGQLLVKWGDSAAERCTLDYATTPASAHSPVAGITMLERTCR
;
A
#
# COMPACT_ATOMS: atom_id res chain seq x y z
N MET A 1 7.06 -6.11 0.68
CA MET A 1 7.44 -4.68 0.69
C MET A 1 6.68 -3.96 1.79
N LEU A 2 7.16 -2.82 2.23
CA LEU A 2 6.50 -1.97 3.23
C LEU A 2 6.29 -0.58 2.62
N ILE A 3 5.02 -0.21 2.46
CA ILE A 3 4.62 1.04 1.81
C ILE A 3 4.13 1.99 2.89
N ARG A 4 4.85 3.10 3.12
CA ARG A 4 4.32 4.22 3.89
C ARG A 4 3.41 5.05 2.98
N VAL A 5 2.15 5.16 3.35
CA VAL A 5 1.14 5.87 2.58
C VAL A 5 0.72 7.16 3.31
N ARG A 6 0.31 8.19 2.58
CA ARG A 6 -0.26 9.44 3.13
C ARG A 6 -1.36 9.95 2.21
N LEU A 7 -2.37 10.62 2.76
CA LEU A 7 -3.37 11.33 1.96
C LEU A 7 -2.74 12.57 1.28
N PRO A 8 -3.36 13.15 0.23
CA PRO A 8 -2.82 14.33 -0.45
C PRO A 8 -2.70 15.55 0.46
N SER A 9 -3.55 15.63 1.48
CA SER A 9 -3.50 16.64 2.55
C SER A 9 -2.30 16.47 3.50
N GLY A 10 -1.55 15.37 3.39
CA GLY A 10 -0.53 14.96 4.36
C GLY A 10 -1.09 14.24 5.59
N SER A 11 -2.41 14.13 5.71
CA SER A 11 -3.09 13.41 6.79
C SER A 11 -2.83 11.90 6.74
N SER A 12 -3.01 11.25 7.89
CA SER A 12 -2.82 9.80 7.99
C SER A 12 -4.08 9.03 7.59
N ILE A 13 -3.89 7.83 7.03
CA ILE A 13 -4.96 6.88 6.81
C ILE A 13 -5.21 6.15 8.14
N PRO A 14 -6.47 5.88 8.52
CA PRO A 14 -6.77 5.14 9.74
C PRO A 14 -6.08 3.78 9.79
N MET A 15 -5.57 3.41 10.96
CA MET A 15 -5.16 2.03 11.21
C MET A 15 -6.37 1.12 11.09
N GLY A 16 -6.20 -0.03 10.45
CA GLY A 16 -7.29 -0.95 10.18
C GLY A 16 -7.97 -0.76 8.82
N ALA A 17 -7.54 0.22 8.01
CA ALA A 17 -8.06 0.36 6.65
C ALA A 17 -7.66 -0.86 5.80
N ASP A 18 -8.63 -1.44 5.11
CA ASP A 18 -8.41 -2.57 4.22
C ASP A 18 -7.77 -2.12 2.91
N VAL A 19 -6.89 -2.96 2.37
CA VAL A 19 -6.18 -2.72 1.12
C VAL A 19 -6.50 -3.83 0.14
N TYR A 20 -6.96 -3.45 -1.03
CA TYR A 20 -7.39 -4.32 -2.12
C TYR A 20 -6.47 -4.14 -3.32
N ALA A 21 -6.27 -5.19 -4.11
CA ALA A 21 -5.56 -5.12 -5.38
C ALA A 21 -6.55 -5.17 -6.56
N ASP A 22 -6.77 -6.35 -7.16
CA ASP A 22 -7.62 -6.53 -8.34
C ASP A 22 -8.96 -7.23 -8.03
N GLY A 23 -9.27 -7.49 -6.77
CA GLY A 23 -10.48 -8.23 -6.35
C GLY A 23 -11.14 -7.65 -5.11
N ASP A 24 -12.22 -8.30 -4.69
CA ASP A 24 -13.05 -7.86 -3.56
C ASP A 24 -12.55 -8.33 -2.19
N GLU A 25 -11.48 -9.13 -2.15
CA GLU A 25 -10.87 -9.61 -0.91
C GLU A 25 -9.68 -8.71 -0.51
N PRO A 26 -9.57 -8.30 0.76
CA PRO A 26 -8.42 -7.52 1.22
C PRO A 26 -7.13 -8.34 1.17
N VAL A 27 -6.09 -7.76 0.55
CA VAL A 27 -4.75 -8.37 0.44
C VAL A 27 -3.78 -7.86 1.51
N ALA A 28 -4.11 -6.74 2.17
CA ALA A 28 -3.36 -6.18 3.28
C ALA A 28 -4.24 -5.22 4.10
N MET A 29 -3.67 -4.67 5.18
CA MET A 29 -4.30 -3.66 6.02
C MET A 29 -3.29 -2.57 6.36
N VAL A 30 -3.77 -1.34 6.59
CA VAL A 30 -2.96 -0.23 7.11
C VAL A 30 -2.66 -0.47 8.58
N GLY A 31 -1.39 -0.63 8.90
CA GLY A 31 -0.89 -0.76 10.26
C GLY A 31 -0.46 0.57 10.89
N GLN A 32 0.17 0.47 12.05
CA GLN A 32 0.73 1.61 12.77
C GLN A 32 1.76 2.36 11.92
N GLY A 33 1.86 3.68 12.11
CA GLY A 33 2.80 4.52 11.36
C GLY A 33 2.42 4.74 9.89
N ASN A 34 1.17 4.45 9.53
CA ASN A 34 0.60 4.61 8.20
C ASN A 34 1.34 3.76 7.15
N GLN A 35 1.51 2.48 7.49
CA GLN A 35 2.31 1.53 6.73
C GLN A 35 1.47 0.33 6.29
N ILE A 36 1.65 -0.08 5.04
CA ILE A 36 1.04 -1.27 4.45
C ILE A 36 2.15 -2.28 4.19
N TYR A 37 2.08 -3.45 4.80
CA TYR A 37 2.95 -4.57 4.46
C TYR A 37 2.32 -5.38 3.33
N LEU A 38 2.84 -5.23 2.12
CA LEU A 38 2.31 -5.88 0.93
C LEU A 38 3.23 -7.02 0.48
N ARG A 39 2.67 -8.22 0.31
CA ARG A 39 3.29 -9.31 -0.43
C ARG A 39 2.73 -9.28 -1.84
N ALA A 40 3.44 -8.61 -2.75
CA ALA A 40 2.97 -8.48 -4.12
C ALA A 40 3.26 -9.75 -4.92
N GLU A 41 2.24 -10.25 -5.62
CA GLU A 41 2.38 -11.30 -6.63
C GLU A 41 2.83 -10.72 -7.98
N LYS A 42 2.41 -9.48 -8.28
CA LYS A 42 2.78 -8.74 -9.48
C LYS A 42 3.93 -7.77 -9.21
N SER A 43 4.75 -7.52 -10.23
CA SER A 43 5.85 -6.56 -10.15
C SER A 43 5.39 -5.10 -10.11
N ALA A 44 4.15 -4.80 -10.51
CA ALA A 44 3.52 -3.51 -10.35
C ALA A 44 1.99 -3.67 -10.34
N GLY A 45 1.29 -2.68 -9.81
CA GLY A 45 -0.17 -2.66 -9.76
C GLY A 45 -0.70 -1.42 -9.04
N GLN A 46 -2.03 -1.35 -8.93
CA GLN A 46 -2.73 -0.35 -8.15
C GLN A 46 -3.34 -1.01 -6.91
N LEU A 47 -3.34 -0.29 -5.79
CA LEU A 47 -4.06 -0.68 -4.58
C LEU A 47 -5.19 0.31 -4.32
N LEU A 48 -6.32 -0.22 -3.89
CA LEU A 48 -7.42 0.54 -3.32
C LEU A 48 -7.37 0.40 -1.80
N VAL A 49 -7.29 1.50 -1.08
CA VAL A 49 -7.34 1.56 0.38
C VAL A 49 -8.71 2.07 0.80
N LYS A 50 -9.42 1.35 1.67
CA LYS A 50 -10.77 1.71 2.15
C LYS A 50 -10.83 1.66 3.67
N TRP A 51 -11.41 2.68 4.29
CA TRP A 51 -11.71 2.72 5.72
C TRP A 51 -13.18 3.05 6.01
N GLY A 52 -14.00 3.08 4.96
CA GLY A 52 -15.44 3.29 5.01
C GLY A 52 -16.06 3.11 3.61
N ASP A 53 -17.36 3.36 3.51
CA ASP A 53 -18.13 3.11 2.27
C ASP A 53 -18.25 4.34 1.39
N SER A 54 -18.01 5.55 1.93
CA SER A 54 -18.13 6.77 1.15
C SER A 54 -16.97 6.97 0.17
N ALA A 55 -17.18 7.82 -0.83
CA ALA A 55 -16.10 8.20 -1.77
C ALA A 55 -14.92 8.92 -1.10
N ALA A 56 -15.16 9.57 0.05
CA ALA A 56 -14.13 10.26 0.82
C ALA A 56 -13.35 9.32 1.76
N GLU A 57 -13.84 8.09 1.95
CA GLU A 57 -13.25 7.10 2.87
C GLU A 57 -12.47 6.01 2.13
N ARG A 58 -11.97 6.36 0.95
CA ARG A 58 -11.14 5.50 0.13
C ARG A 58 -10.15 6.32 -0.69
N CYS A 59 -9.08 5.68 -1.09
CA CYS A 59 -8.09 6.25 -1.99
C CYS A 59 -7.33 5.15 -2.73
N THR A 60 -6.63 5.53 -3.78
CA THR A 60 -5.86 4.62 -4.63
C THR A 60 -4.38 5.00 -4.64
N LEU A 61 -3.50 4.00 -4.77
CA LEU A 61 -2.07 4.22 -4.92
C LEU A 61 -1.42 3.17 -5.81
N ASP A 62 -0.44 3.56 -6.61
CA ASP A 62 0.31 2.64 -7.46
C ASP A 62 1.58 2.14 -6.77
N TYR A 63 1.91 0.88 -6.97
CA TYR A 63 3.15 0.26 -6.48
C TYR A 63 3.92 -0.39 -7.63
N ALA A 64 5.25 -0.46 -7.49
CA ALA A 64 6.12 -1.20 -8.38
C ALA A 64 7.34 -1.72 -7.63
N THR A 65 7.70 -2.99 -7.83
CA THR A 65 8.94 -3.59 -7.38
C THR A 65 10.00 -3.35 -8.44
N THR A 66 11.00 -2.50 -8.16
CA THR A 66 12.13 -2.36 -9.07
C THR A 66 13.06 -3.58 -8.94
N PRO A 67 13.63 -4.08 -10.06
CA PRO A 67 14.51 -5.25 -10.04
C PRO A 67 15.82 -5.04 -9.26
N ALA A 68 16.17 -3.81 -8.89
CA ALA A 68 17.30 -3.53 -7.98
C ALA A 68 17.09 -4.10 -6.57
N SER A 69 15.83 -4.36 -6.16
CA SER A 69 15.52 -5.10 -4.93
C SER A 69 15.55 -6.63 -5.10
N ALA A 70 15.71 -7.14 -6.33
CA ALA A 70 15.75 -8.58 -6.62
C ALA A 70 17.18 -9.16 -6.62
N HIS A 71 18.22 -8.33 -6.51
CA HIS A 71 19.63 -8.74 -6.65
C HIS A 71 20.55 -8.38 -5.46
N SER A 72 19.99 -8.06 -4.29
CA SER A 72 20.78 -8.01 -3.06
C SER A 72 20.68 -9.35 -2.33
N PRO A 73 21.81 -10.02 -1.98
CA PRO A 73 21.80 -11.33 -1.30
C PRO A 73 21.33 -11.26 0.16
N VAL A 74 20.70 -10.15 0.58
CA VAL A 74 19.94 -10.04 1.82
C VAL A 74 18.47 -10.00 1.41
N ALA A 75 17.69 -11.00 1.82
CA ALA A 75 16.23 -11.02 1.69
C ALA A 75 15.61 -9.86 2.49
N GLY A 76 15.68 -8.65 1.94
CA GLY A 76 15.27 -7.41 2.58
C GLY A 76 13.85 -7.01 2.21
N ILE A 77 13.20 -6.25 3.10
CA ILE A 77 11.90 -5.63 2.82
C ILE A 77 12.14 -4.37 1.99
N THR A 78 11.65 -4.31 0.75
CA THR A 78 11.63 -3.06 -0.03
C THR A 78 10.72 -2.03 0.64
N MET A 79 11.23 -0.83 0.90
CA MET A 79 10.49 0.29 1.47
C MET A 79 10.01 1.22 0.35
N LEU A 80 8.77 1.69 0.43
CA LEU A 80 8.18 2.61 -0.54
C LEU A 80 7.43 3.73 0.17
N GLU A 81 7.48 4.94 -0.37
CA GLU A 81 6.59 6.04 0.05
C GLU A 81 5.62 6.37 -1.08
N ARG A 82 4.33 6.51 -0.75
CA ARG A 82 3.27 6.81 -1.71
C ARG A 82 2.25 7.81 -1.16
N THR A 83 1.77 8.67 -2.05
CA THR A 83 0.59 9.50 -1.79
C THR A 83 -0.62 8.77 -2.35
N CYS A 84 -1.62 8.55 -1.50
CA CYS A 84 -2.89 7.97 -1.88
C CYS A 84 -3.78 9.07 -2.49
N ARG A 85 -4.47 8.79 -3.59
CA ARG A 85 -5.29 9.76 -4.33
C ARG A 85 -6.74 9.32 -4.43
#